data_AF-A0A1V1P618-F1
#
_entry.id   AF-A0A1V1P618-F1
#
_cell.length_a   1.000
_cell.length_b   1.000
_cell.length_c   1.000
_cell.angle_alpha   90.00
_cell.angle_beta   90.00
_cell.angle_gamma   90.00
#
_symmetry.space_group_name_H-M   'P 1'
#
loop_
_entity.id
_entity.type
_entity.pdbx_description
1 polymer ?
#
loop_
_entity_poly.entity_id
_entity_poly.type
_entity_poly.pdbx_seq_one_letter_code
_entity_poly.pdbx_strand_id
1 'polypeptide(L)'
;MHEEKILPVEEMIAYDEFTGRVEILRELDTWVKNIQRMAAPSTAIISPRRLGKTVLLDRLVNTVFFKHEYQVAPFYFRMKREDTTLNNFLLEYATTFF
;
A
#
# COMPACT_ATOMS: atom_id res chain seq x y z
N MET A 1 7.08 -10.78 24.55
CA MET A 1 8.06 -10.75 23.44
C MET A 1 7.33 -10.22 22.22
N HIS A 2 7.54 -8.96 21.87
CA HIS A 2 7.16 -8.50 20.53
C HIS A 2 8.23 -9.03 19.60
N GLU A 3 7.89 -9.99 18.74
CA GLU A 3 8.73 -10.27 17.58
C GLU A 3 8.85 -8.96 16.79
N GLU A 4 10.07 -8.44 16.65
CA GLU A 4 10.35 -7.37 15.69
C GLU A 4 10.14 -7.94 14.29
N LYS A 5 8.90 -7.85 13.80
CA LYS A 5 8.57 -8.18 12.42
C LYS A 5 9.17 -7.09 11.53
N ILE A 6 10.09 -7.49 10.66
CA ILE A 6 10.61 -6.61 9.61
C ILE A 6 9.46 -6.30 8.66
N LEU A 7 9.02 -5.04 8.63
CA LEU A 7 7.95 -4.60 7.76
C LEU A 7 8.46 -4.49 6.31
N PRO A 8 7.67 -4.92 5.30
CA PRO A 8 8.05 -4.74 3.90
C PRO A 8 8.06 -3.26 3.48
N VAL A 9 7.25 -2.42 4.12
CA VAL A 9 7.25 -0.97 3.94
C VAL A 9 7.37 -0.28 5.30
N GLU A 10 8.31 0.65 5.41
CA GLU A 10 8.47 1.50 6.60
C GLU A 10 7.28 2.46 6.75
N GLU A 11 6.54 2.36 7.87
CA GLU A 11 5.43 3.26 8.19
C GLU A 11 5.94 4.53 8.88
N MET A 12 5.51 5.70 8.41
CA MET A 12 5.90 6.99 9.01
C MET A 12 5.15 7.34 10.32
N ILE A 13 4.14 6.56 10.70
CA ILE A 13 3.25 6.84 11.85
C ILE A 13 2.98 5.55 12.61
N ALA A 14 2.95 5.62 13.95
CA ALA A 14 2.65 4.50 14.83
C ALA A 14 1.20 3.99 14.67
N TYR A 15 0.92 2.78 15.15
CA TYR A 15 -0.37 2.12 14.96
C TYR A 15 -1.54 2.90 15.61
N ASP A 16 -1.31 3.37 16.82
CA ASP A 16 -2.22 4.07 17.74
C ASP A 16 -2.54 5.51 17.32
N GLU A 17 -1.68 6.14 16.52
CA GLU A 17 -1.91 7.51 16.01
C GLU A 17 -2.83 7.56 14.78
N PHE A 18 -3.17 6.41 14.20
CA PHE A 18 -3.99 6.33 12.99
C PHE A 18 -5.51 6.34 13.31
N THR A 19 -6.00 7.49 13.74
CA THR A 19 -7.42 7.69 14.08
C THR A 19 -8.24 8.25 12.91
N GLY A 20 -9.55 7.98 12.88
CA GLY A 20 -10.49 8.59 11.92
C GLY A 20 -10.50 8.03 10.50
N ARG A 21 -9.83 6.88 10.22
CA ARG A 21 -9.78 6.26 8.87
C ARG A 21 -10.21 4.80 8.82
N VAL A 22 -10.93 4.35 9.85
CA VAL A 22 -11.39 2.96 9.99
C VAL A 22 -12.28 2.55 8.82
N GLU A 23 -13.11 3.46 8.32
CA GLU A 23 -14.02 3.18 7.21
C GLU A 23 -13.27 2.94 5.88
N ILE A 24 -12.30 3.80 5.56
CA ILE A 24 -11.44 3.62 4.36
C ILE A 24 -10.65 2.31 4.45
N LEU A 25 -10.14 1.95 5.63
CA LEU A 25 -9.45 0.66 5.81
C LEU A 25 -10.40 -0.54 5.60
N ARG A 26 -11.67 -0.45 6.01
CA ARG A 26 -12.67 -1.50 5.78
C ARG A 26 -13.04 -1.62 4.30
N GLU A 27 -13.17 -0.50 3.60
CA GLU A 27 -13.38 -0.48 2.15
C GLU A 27 -12.20 -1.12 1.42
N LEU A 28 -10.97 -0.76 1.80
CA LEU A 28 -9.75 -1.35 1.24
C LEU A 28 -9.61 -2.84 1.57
N ASP A 29 -9.97 -3.28 2.78
CA ASP A 29 -10.00 -4.70 3.13
C ASP A 29 -10.99 -5.49 2.25
N THR A 30 -12.17 -4.92 2.00
CA THR A 30 -13.16 -5.51 1.09
C THR A 30 -12.62 -5.56 -0.33
N TRP A 31 -11.96 -4.49 -0.78
CA TRP A 31 -11.30 -4.44 -2.08
C TRP A 31 -10.24 -5.52 -2.21
N VAL A 32 -9.34 -5.70 -1.23
CA VAL A 32 -8.30 -6.76 -1.22
C VAL A 32 -8.93 -8.14 -1.32
N LYS A 33 -9.98 -8.43 -0.54
CA LYS A 33 -10.69 -9.72 -0.60
C LYS A 33 -11.27 -10.01 -1.99
N ASN A 34 -11.68 -8.98 -2.72
CA ASN A 34 -12.20 -9.14 -4.07
C ASN A 34 -11.11 -9.37 -5.12
N ILE A 35 -9.84 -9.06 -4.84
CA ILE A 35 -8.71 -9.32 -5.77
C ILE A 35 -8.56 -10.82 -5.99
N GLN A 36 -8.65 -11.64 -4.92
CA GLN A 36 -8.58 -13.10 -5.02
C GLN A 36 -9.64 -13.67 -5.99
N ARG A 37 -10.80 -13.01 -6.08
CA ARG A 37 -11.91 -13.41 -6.95
C ARG A 37 -11.87 -12.76 -8.33
N MET A 38 -10.79 -12.04 -8.66
CA MET A 38 -10.65 -11.25 -9.88
C MET A 38 -11.80 -10.24 -10.09
N ALA A 39 -12.42 -9.79 -8.99
CA ALA A 39 -13.61 -8.92 -9.00
C ALA A 39 -13.31 -7.50 -8.51
N ALA A 40 -12.07 -7.23 -8.09
CA ALA A 40 -11.65 -5.92 -7.60
C ALA A 40 -11.36 -4.96 -8.77
N PRO A 41 -12.05 -3.80 -8.85
CA PRO A 41 -11.76 -2.80 -9.87
C PRO A 41 -10.50 -1.98 -9.53
N SER A 42 -9.90 -1.37 -10.56
CA SER A 42 -8.86 -0.35 -10.38
C SER A 42 -9.40 0.82 -9.54
N THR A 43 -8.68 1.19 -8.49
CA THR A 43 -9.13 2.19 -7.51
C THR A 43 -8.10 3.32 -7.37
N ALA A 44 -8.58 4.56 -7.20
CA ALA A 44 -7.74 5.73 -6.96
C ALA A 44 -8.19 6.49 -5.71
N ILE A 45 -7.25 6.88 -4.85
CA ILE A 45 -7.51 7.68 -3.64
C ILE A 45 -7.02 9.11 -3.88
N ILE A 46 -7.96 10.05 -4.03
CA ILE A 46 -7.65 11.47 -4.26
C ILE A 46 -8.00 12.26 -3.00
N SER A 47 -7.04 13.02 -2.48
CA SER A 47 -7.24 13.86 -1.29
C SER A 47 -6.25 15.02 -1.23
N PRO A 48 -6.52 16.08 -0.43
CA PRO A 48 -5.54 17.11 -0.12
C PRO A 48 -4.22 16.60 0.48
N ARG A 49 -3.13 17.37 0.36
CA ARG A 49 -1.82 17.03 0.95
C ARG A 49 -1.93 16.94 2.48
N ARG A 50 -1.03 16.15 3.09
CA ARG A 50 -0.91 15.96 4.56
C ARG A 50 -2.11 15.29 5.24
N LEU A 51 -2.97 14.63 4.47
CA LEU A 51 -4.05 13.79 5.00
C LEU A 51 -3.65 12.31 5.16
N GLY A 52 -2.36 11.99 5.30
CA GLY A 52 -1.94 10.61 5.64
C GLY A 52 -2.24 9.52 4.60
N LYS A 53 -2.53 9.87 3.34
CA LYS A 53 -2.77 8.88 2.26
C LYS A 53 -1.58 7.96 1.99
N THR A 54 -0.35 8.44 2.15
CA THR A 54 0.85 7.60 2.02
C THR A 54 0.89 6.54 3.12
N VAL A 55 0.72 6.98 4.38
CA VAL A 55 0.67 6.09 5.55
C VAL A 55 -0.44 5.05 5.45
N LEU A 56 -1.60 5.43 4.90
CA LEU A 56 -2.69 4.50 4.63
C LEU A 56 -2.28 3.36 3.68
N LEU A 57 -1.56 3.68 2.59
CA LEU A 57 -1.11 2.70 1.61
C LEU A 57 0.04 1.84 2.17
N ASP A 58 0.97 2.45 2.90
CA ASP A 58 2.07 1.74 3.57
C ASP A 58 1.49 0.66 4.51
N ARG A 59 0.50 1.05 5.33
CA ARG A 59 -0.21 0.14 6.23
C ARG A 59 -0.99 -0.94 5.51
N LEU A 60 -1.67 -0.60 4.41
CA LEU A 60 -2.39 -1.59 3.61
C LEU A 60 -1.43 -2.68 3.11
N VAL A 61 -0.27 -2.28 2.57
CA VAL A 61 0.74 -3.22 2.07
C VAL A 61 1.25 -4.12 3.18
N ASN A 62 1.63 -3.57 4.33
CA ASN A 62 2.08 -4.35 5.49
C ASN A 62 1.00 -5.33 5.96
N THR A 63 -0.25 -4.87 6.04
CA THR A 63 -1.39 -5.71 6.45
C THR A 63 -1.61 -6.88 5.49
N VAL A 64 -1.59 -6.60 4.18
CA VAL A 64 -1.80 -7.64 3.15
C VAL A 64 -0.64 -8.62 3.14
N PHE A 65 0.60 -8.14 3.27
CA PHE A 65 1.80 -8.96 3.25
C PHE A 65 1.81 -10.03 4.36
N PHE A 66 1.41 -9.66 5.59
CA PHE A 66 1.37 -10.60 6.72
C PHE A 66 0.09 -11.44 6.78
N LYS A 67 -0.93 -11.14 5.98
CA LYS A 67 -2.22 -11.83 6.01
C LYS A 67 -2.37 -12.76 4.82
N HIS A 68 -1.77 -13.94 4.96
CA HIS A 68 -1.74 -15.00 3.94
C HIS A 68 -3.13 -15.43 3.45
N GLU A 69 -4.17 -15.29 4.29
CA GLU A 69 -5.57 -15.58 3.93
C GLU A 69 -6.06 -14.80 2.71
N TYR A 70 -5.52 -13.61 2.44
CA TYR A 70 -5.91 -12.84 1.27
C TYR A 70 -5.44 -13.47 -0.04
N GLN A 71 -4.37 -14.29 -0.02
CA GLN A 71 -3.73 -14.82 -1.22
C GLN A 71 -3.37 -13.74 -2.25
N VAL A 72 -3.04 -12.54 -1.76
CA VAL A 72 -2.63 -11.39 -2.58
C VAL A 72 -1.19 -11.05 -2.23
N ALA A 73 -0.33 -10.95 -3.25
CA ALA A 73 1.01 -10.42 -3.11
C ALA A 73 0.98 -8.90 -3.36
N PRO A 74 1.25 -8.05 -2.35
CA PRO A 74 1.24 -6.60 -2.55
C PRO A 74 2.56 -6.12 -3.17
N PHE A 75 2.47 -5.26 -4.18
CA PHE A 75 3.60 -4.52 -4.74
C PHE A 75 3.45 -3.04 -4.41
N TYR A 76 4.50 -2.42 -3.88
CA TYR A 76 4.51 -1.01 -3.51
C TYR A 76 5.56 -0.25 -4.30
N PHE A 77 5.12 0.68 -5.14
CA PHE A 77 6.00 1.54 -5.94
C PHE A 77 5.74 3.00 -5.62
N ARG A 78 6.79 3.72 -5.20
CA ARG A 78 6.71 5.13 -4.80
C ARG A 78 7.30 6.02 -5.88
N MET A 79 6.44 6.69 -6.66
CA MET A 79 6.89 7.72 -7.59
C MET A 79 7.39 8.96 -6.84
N LYS A 80 8.62 9.39 -7.15
CA LYS A 80 9.16 10.68 -6.71
C LYS A 80 8.53 11.82 -7.50
N ARG A 81 8.68 13.05 -7.01
CA ARG A 81 8.18 14.28 -7.68
C ARG A 81 9.09 14.80 -8.79
N GLU A 82 10.20 14.11 -9.04
CA GLU A 82 11.18 14.50 -10.03
C GLU A 82 10.62 14.26 -11.44
N ASP A 83 10.91 15.16 -12.37
CA ASP A 83 10.57 14.95 -13.77
C ASP A 83 11.33 13.71 -14.27
N THR A 84 10.60 12.77 -14.85
CA THR A 84 11.16 11.51 -15.36
C THR A 84 10.64 11.22 -16.75
N THR A 85 11.44 10.50 -17.55
CA THR A 85 11.01 10.02 -18.85
C THR A 85 10.34 8.66 -18.71
N LEU A 86 9.53 8.27 -19.70
CA LEU A 86 8.95 6.93 -19.75
C LEU A 86 10.05 5.84 -19.68
N ASN A 87 11.19 6.06 -20.35
CA ASN A 87 12.30 5.11 -20.33
C ASN A 87 12.87 4.92 -18.92
N ASN A 88 13.13 6.02 -18.21
CA ASN A 88 13.64 5.97 -16.84
C ASN A 88 12.64 5.30 -15.88
N PHE A 89 11.34 5.61 -16.03
CA PHE A 89 10.29 4.95 -15.25
C PHE A 89 10.25 3.43 -15.49
N LEU A 90 10.28 3.00 -16.76
CA LEU A 90 10.26 1.58 -17.10
C LEU A 90 11.50 0.85 -16.56
N LEU A 91 12.67 1.47 -16.64
CA LEU A 91 13.91 0.92 -16.09
C LEU A 91 13.84 0.79 -14.57
N GLU A 92 13.41 1.84 -13.87
CA GLU A 92 13.25 1.83 -12.41
C GLU A 92 12.23 0.76 -11.97
N TYR A 93 11.07 0.71 -12.62
CA TYR A 93 10.03 -0.27 -12.32
C TYR A 93 10.51 -1.71 -12.56
N ALA A 94 11.14 -1.98 -13.72
CA ALA A 94 11.64 -3.30 -14.06
C ALA A 94 12.69 -3.77 -13.04
N THR A 95 13.71 -2.95 -12.79
CA THR A 95 14.82 -3.29 -11.86
C THR A 95 14.39 -3.39 -10.39
N THR A 96 13.23 -2.85 -10.03
CA THR A 96 12.70 -2.95 -8.66
C THR A 96 11.96 -4.27 -8.41
N PHE A 97 11.34 -4.85 -9.44
CA PHE A 97 10.40 -5.98 -9.27
C PHE A 97 10.70 -7.24 -10.11
N PHE A 98 11.58 -7.16 -11.12
CA PHE A 98 11.94 -8.25 -12.03
C PHE A 98 13.47 -8.45 -12.08
#